data_AF-A0A3C0S2V3-F1
#
_entry.id   AF-A0A3C0S2V3-F1
#
_cell.length_a   1.000
_cell.length_b   1.000
_cell.length_c   1.000
_cell.angle_alpha   90.00
_cell.angle_beta   90.00
_cell.angle_gamma   90.00
#
_symmetry.space_group_name_H-M   'P 1'
#
loop_
_entity.id
_entity.type
_entity.pdbx_description
1 polymer ?
#
loop_
_entity_poly.entity_id
_entity_poly.type
_entity_poly.pdbx_seq_one_letter_code
_entity_poly.pdbx_strand_id
1 'polypeptide(L)'
;MKLFKYTVIALSLTLASCGKSFLEVEPIGQLGKEQLFSDLNGMRDALVGSYNLTSRFFQSQYGIYGDLRGDDVQRITNGTQNYMLTDYNYTFDEEDGTGGTLAIWSTGYEAINNINNIINSAETVRKSLNGRSDDFNSYMGQSHVLRGLLFFALANVYAQHYTYTADGSHPGIPIPTVTPLPSERVPRASMKDTYAQIIADLEQGITFLENSTAKTKIYASADASRALLSRIYLYMGRYEDVIKYSSLILNDGKYKLVNAEDYKNMFISDSQFSDFNSIKSEVIWQLNLNIRSSNFMSSFYSDRVAFLAYPSDNFLDLLATDDIRKSMFELQSSPERYMSLKNGKYSTTSDLNWPVNFKVIRSAELYLNRAEAYFHTQQYNLAIEDLKTIRARALGKNTADIIVEYSTPNELLE
;
A
#
# COMPACT_ATOMS: atom_id res chain seq x y z
N MET A 1 32.00 19.18 69.39
CA MET A 1 32.85 18.60 68.31
C MET A 1 32.38 17.24 67.78
N LYS A 2 31.87 16.30 68.59
CA LYS A 2 31.38 14.99 68.08
C LYS A 2 30.15 15.12 67.17
N LEU A 3 29.14 15.92 67.55
CA LEU A 3 27.96 16.16 66.68
C LEU A 3 28.33 16.79 65.34
N PHE A 4 29.23 17.78 65.31
CA PHE A 4 29.65 18.44 64.07
C PHE A 4 30.34 17.47 63.10
N LYS A 5 31.11 16.50 63.62
CA LYS A 5 31.71 15.44 62.79
C LYS A 5 30.66 14.51 62.19
N TYR A 6 29.61 14.15 62.93
CA TYR A 6 28.51 13.33 62.40
C TYR A 6 27.64 14.10 61.40
N THR A 7 27.43 15.40 61.59
CA THR A 7 26.69 16.25 60.64
C THR A 7 27.45 16.41 59.31
N VAL A 8 28.78 16.58 59.35
CA VAL A 8 29.60 16.68 58.13
C VAL A 8 29.64 15.36 57.35
N ILE A 9 29.69 14.21 58.05
CA ILE A 9 29.68 12.88 57.41
C ILE A 9 28.29 12.56 56.81
N ALA A 10 27.21 12.97 57.48
CA ALA A 10 25.85 12.81 56.95
C ALA A 10 25.59 13.71 55.73
N LEU A 11 26.22 14.90 55.67
CA LEU A 11 26.09 15.83 54.55
C LEU A 11 26.98 15.45 53.35
N SER A 12 28.06 14.68 53.55
CA SER A 12 28.86 14.15 52.43
C SER A 12 28.23 12.93 51.76
N LEU A 13 27.33 12.22 52.45
CA LEU A 13 26.57 11.09 51.89
C LEU A 13 25.43 11.53 50.95
N THR A 14 24.96 12.79 51.04
CA THR A 14 23.92 13.31 50.12
C THR A 14 24.48 13.87 48.81
N LEU A 15 25.80 14.04 48.71
CA LEU A 15 26.49 14.50 47.49
C LEU A 15 26.94 13.34 46.59
N ALA A 16 26.79 12.09 47.03
CA ALA A 16 26.84 10.91 46.16
C ALA A 16 25.52 10.78 45.39
N SER A 17 25.19 11.80 44.60
CA SER A 17 24.16 11.71 43.58
C SER A 17 24.54 10.55 42.66
N CYS A 18 23.65 9.56 42.56
CA CYS A 18 23.78 8.47 41.59
C CYS A 18 24.06 9.10 40.23
N GLY A 19 25.21 8.76 39.63
CA GLY A 19 25.63 9.30 38.35
C GLY A 19 24.50 9.18 37.32
N LYS A 20 24.45 10.11 36.37
CA LYS A 20 23.40 10.21 35.33
C LYS A 20 23.05 8.86 34.67
N SER A 21 23.98 7.91 34.63
CA SER A 21 23.81 6.54 34.13
C SER A 21 22.87 5.63 34.93
N PHE A 22 22.51 5.95 36.18
CA PHE A 22 21.53 5.15 36.94
C PHE A 22 20.08 5.43 36.52
N LEU A 23 19.83 6.59 35.93
CA LEU A 23 18.51 6.99 35.40
C LEU A 23 18.38 6.75 33.89
N GLU A 24 19.48 6.44 33.20
CA GLU A 24 19.48 6.01 31.80
C GLU A 24 19.33 4.49 31.74
N VAL A 25 18.10 4.02 31.90
CA VAL A 25 17.75 2.63 31.58
C VAL A 25 17.53 2.55 30.07
N GLU A 26 18.58 2.17 29.33
CA GLU A 26 18.39 1.68 27.96
C GLU A 26 17.42 0.49 28.02
N PRO A 27 16.28 0.51 27.30
CA PRO A 27 15.33 -0.57 27.36
C PRO A 27 16.01 -1.88 26.93
N ILE A 28 16.10 -2.83 27.86
CA ILE A 28 16.73 -4.14 27.62
C ILE A 28 15.99 -4.81 26.46
N GLY A 29 16.69 -4.99 25.33
CA GLY A 29 16.13 -5.59 24.12
C GLY A 29 15.61 -4.62 23.06
N GLN A 30 15.74 -3.30 23.23
CA GLN A 30 15.48 -2.31 22.18
C GLN A 30 16.76 -1.54 21.85
N LEU A 31 17.13 -1.49 20.57
CA LEU A 31 18.21 -0.61 20.12
C LEU A 31 17.68 0.83 20.13
N GLY A 32 18.36 1.74 20.85
CA GLY A 32 18.09 3.17 20.75
C GLY A 32 18.22 3.68 19.32
N LYS A 33 17.47 4.73 18.95
CA LYS A 33 17.43 5.28 17.58
C LYS A 33 18.84 5.58 17.03
N GLU A 34 19.71 6.15 17.85
CA GLU A 34 21.09 6.47 17.47
C GLU A 34 21.90 5.21 17.13
N GLN A 35 21.72 4.14 17.90
CA GLN A 35 22.43 2.89 17.68
C GLN A 35 21.86 2.11 16.48
N LEU A 36 20.54 2.09 16.32
CA LEU A 36 19.88 1.46 15.17
C LEU A 36 20.30 2.13 13.85
N PHE A 37 20.46 3.44 13.83
CA PHE A 37 20.81 4.18 12.62
C PHE A 37 22.30 4.53 12.51
N SER A 38 23.16 3.79 13.21
CA SER A 38 24.62 3.94 13.16
C SER A 38 25.26 3.26 11.94
N ASP A 39 24.60 2.23 11.39
CA ASP A 39 25.11 1.44 10.27
C ASP A 39 24.02 0.96 9.30
N LEU A 40 24.46 0.32 8.22
CA LEU A 40 23.58 -0.25 7.19
C LEU A 40 22.73 -1.43 7.67
N ASN A 41 23.15 -2.16 8.70
CA ASN A 41 22.40 -3.32 9.16
C ASN A 41 21.17 -2.84 9.91
N GLY A 42 21.30 -1.85 10.80
CA GLY A 42 20.14 -1.29 11.46
C GLY A 42 19.23 -0.49 10.52
N MET A 43 19.80 0.15 9.47
CA MET A 43 19.00 0.71 8.36
C MET A 43 18.16 -0.36 7.64
N ARG A 44 18.77 -1.52 7.33
CA ARG A 44 18.07 -2.67 6.75
C ARG A 44 16.95 -3.18 7.65
N ASP A 45 17.21 -3.33 8.94
CA ASP A 45 16.23 -3.86 9.91
C ASP A 45 15.04 -2.90 10.05
N ALA A 46 15.31 -1.58 10.10
CA ALA A 46 14.28 -0.55 10.08
C ALA A 46 13.45 -0.58 8.78
N LEU A 47 14.09 -0.85 7.63
CA LEU A 47 13.38 -0.99 6.35
C LEU A 47 12.45 -2.21 6.36
N VAL A 48 12.91 -3.36 6.86
CA VAL A 48 12.06 -4.55 7.03
C VAL A 48 10.86 -4.25 7.92
N GLY A 49 11.07 -3.53 9.03
CA GLY A 49 9.99 -3.03 9.88
C GLY A 49 9.01 -2.11 9.13
N SER A 50 9.52 -1.21 8.27
CA SER A 50 8.68 -0.33 7.43
C SER A 50 7.79 -1.11 6.46
N TYR A 51 8.33 -2.15 5.81
CA TYR A 51 7.54 -3.04 4.97
C TYR A 51 6.46 -3.78 5.77
N ASN A 52 6.77 -4.22 7.00
CA ASN A 52 5.79 -4.88 7.85
C ASN A 52 4.63 -3.93 8.23
N LEU A 53 4.95 -2.71 8.67
CA LEU A 53 3.96 -1.69 9.01
C LEU A 53 3.11 -1.30 7.79
N THR A 54 3.76 -1.09 6.64
CA THR A 54 3.06 -0.77 5.38
C THR A 54 2.15 -1.93 4.96
N SER A 55 2.64 -3.17 4.99
CA SER A 55 1.83 -4.34 4.66
C SER A 55 0.64 -4.50 5.60
N ARG A 56 0.81 -4.23 6.90
CA ARG A 56 -0.29 -4.22 7.86
C ARG A 56 -1.32 -3.14 7.52
N PHE A 57 -0.88 -1.93 7.21
CA PHE A 57 -1.76 -0.83 6.79
C PHE A 57 -2.64 -1.24 5.59
N PHE A 58 -2.03 -1.76 4.51
CA PHE A 58 -2.75 -2.16 3.30
C PHE A 58 -3.61 -3.41 3.48
N GLN A 59 -3.26 -4.32 4.39
CA GLN A 59 -4.06 -5.52 4.68
C GLN A 59 -5.12 -5.31 5.78
N SER A 60 -5.27 -4.07 6.25
CA SER A 60 -6.24 -3.69 7.28
C SER A 60 -7.38 -2.82 6.72
N GLN A 61 -7.87 -1.84 7.49
CA GLN A 61 -8.97 -0.95 7.13
C GLN A 61 -8.77 -0.25 5.78
N TYR A 62 -7.54 0.21 5.49
CA TYR A 62 -7.26 0.93 4.25
C TYR A 62 -7.52 0.07 3.00
N GLY A 63 -7.12 -1.20 3.02
CA GLY A 63 -7.32 -2.12 1.91
C GLY A 63 -8.79 -2.46 1.62
N ILE A 64 -9.68 -2.14 2.56
CA ILE A 64 -11.13 -2.35 2.49
C ILE A 64 -11.84 -1.03 2.10
N TYR A 65 -11.27 0.10 2.49
CA TYR A 65 -11.91 1.42 2.44
C TYR A 65 -12.41 1.80 1.04
N GLY A 66 -11.55 1.68 0.02
CA GLY A 66 -11.92 2.07 -1.35
C GLY A 66 -13.13 1.31 -1.89
N ASP A 67 -13.15 -0.01 -1.72
CA ASP A 67 -14.23 -0.87 -2.21
C ASP A 67 -15.56 -0.58 -1.47
N LEU A 68 -15.53 -0.34 -0.15
CA LEU A 68 -16.73 -0.03 0.63
C LEU A 68 -17.33 1.35 0.33
N ARG A 69 -16.54 2.26 -0.23
CA ARG A 69 -16.99 3.60 -0.61
C ARG A 69 -17.50 3.64 -2.05
N GLY A 70 -17.31 2.58 -2.82
CA GLY A 70 -17.94 2.38 -4.13
C GLY A 70 -19.27 1.62 -4.03
N ASP A 71 -19.70 1.06 -5.16
CA ASP A 71 -20.97 0.35 -5.37
C ASP A 71 -20.81 -1.11 -5.83
N ASP A 72 -19.57 -1.55 -6.08
CA ASP A 72 -19.24 -2.93 -6.46
C ASP A 72 -19.29 -3.93 -5.28
N VAL A 73 -19.29 -3.43 -4.04
CA VAL A 73 -19.27 -4.25 -2.82
C VAL A 73 -20.43 -3.89 -1.91
N GLN A 74 -21.16 -4.92 -1.46
CA GLN A 74 -22.17 -4.81 -0.42
C GLN A 74 -21.65 -5.37 0.90
N ARG A 75 -22.06 -4.74 2.01
CA ARG A 75 -21.69 -5.14 3.37
C ARG A 75 -22.89 -5.76 4.08
N ILE A 76 -22.67 -6.87 4.79
CA ILE A 76 -23.67 -7.51 5.65
C ILE A 76 -23.96 -6.63 6.87
N THR A 77 -25.20 -6.20 7.05
CA THR A 77 -25.66 -5.38 8.19
C THR A 77 -26.32 -6.26 9.25
N ASN A 78 -25.54 -7.09 9.95
CA ASN A 78 -26.04 -7.86 11.09
C ASN A 78 -25.72 -7.13 12.41
N GLY A 79 -26.68 -7.05 13.33
CA GLY A 79 -26.64 -6.18 14.52
C GLY A 79 -25.54 -6.47 15.57
N THR A 80 -24.65 -7.43 15.33
CA THR A 80 -23.53 -7.79 16.23
C THR A 80 -22.16 -7.37 15.71
N GLN A 81 -21.99 -7.03 14.43
CA GLN A 81 -20.71 -6.64 13.84
C GLN A 81 -20.82 -5.31 13.08
N ASN A 82 -20.37 -4.22 13.71
CA ASN A 82 -20.42 -2.86 13.15
C ASN A 82 -19.09 -2.40 12.51
N TYR A 83 -18.16 -3.33 12.26
CA TYR A 83 -16.86 -3.02 11.68
C TYR A 83 -17.00 -2.37 10.29
N MET A 84 -16.36 -1.21 10.08
CA MET A 84 -16.43 -0.38 8.87
C MET A 84 -17.87 -0.02 8.42
N LEU A 85 -18.87 -0.15 9.30
CA LEU A 85 -20.27 0.10 8.94
C LEU A 85 -20.54 1.58 8.70
N THR A 86 -19.96 2.46 9.50
CA THR A 86 -20.07 3.91 9.33
C THR A 86 -19.39 4.38 8.05
N ASP A 87 -18.24 3.78 7.70
CA ASP A 87 -17.55 4.03 6.44
C ASP A 87 -18.41 3.61 5.23
N TYR A 88 -19.06 2.44 5.29
CA TYR A 88 -19.99 1.95 4.26
C TYR A 88 -21.26 2.80 4.15
N ASN A 89 -21.88 3.18 5.27
CA ASN A 89 -23.14 3.93 5.30
C ASN A 89 -22.97 5.44 5.08
N TYR A 90 -21.75 5.96 5.00
CA TYR A 90 -21.49 7.41 4.95
C TYR A 90 -22.01 8.16 6.19
N THR A 91 -21.97 7.52 7.36
CA THR A 91 -22.50 8.08 8.62
C THR A 91 -21.41 8.25 9.68
N PHE A 92 -20.20 8.65 9.27
CA PHE A 92 -19.12 8.92 10.22
C PHE A 92 -19.42 10.20 11.01
N ASP A 93 -19.16 10.15 12.33
CA ASP A 93 -19.21 11.29 13.23
C ASP A 93 -17.78 11.75 13.56
N GLU A 94 -17.49 13.04 13.45
CA GLU A 94 -16.16 13.59 13.76
C GLU A 94 -15.81 13.51 15.25
N GLU A 95 -16.81 13.41 16.13
CA GLU A 95 -16.62 13.19 17.56
C GLU A 95 -16.26 11.72 17.88
N ASP A 96 -16.49 10.80 16.95
CA ASP A 96 -16.12 9.39 17.10
C ASP A 96 -14.60 9.23 16.97
N GLY A 97 -13.92 9.32 18.12
CA GLY A 97 -12.49 9.05 18.26
C GLY A 97 -12.10 7.57 18.14
N THR A 98 -12.82 6.78 17.35
CA THR A 98 -12.62 5.33 17.18
C THR A 98 -12.94 4.88 15.75
N GLY A 99 -12.73 3.59 15.44
CA GLY A 99 -13.21 3.00 14.19
C GLY A 99 -12.21 2.99 13.04
N GLY A 100 -12.75 2.76 11.83
CA GLY A 100 -11.97 2.48 10.63
C GLY A 100 -11.04 3.61 10.23
N THR A 101 -11.63 4.80 10.13
CA THR A 101 -10.93 6.02 9.74
C THR A 101 -9.83 6.42 10.73
N LEU A 102 -9.99 6.30 12.06
CA LEU A 102 -8.87 6.58 12.98
C LEU A 102 -7.72 5.57 12.86
N ALA A 103 -8.05 4.30 12.63
CA ALA A 103 -7.04 3.26 12.48
C ALA A 103 -6.18 3.47 11.22
N ILE A 104 -6.78 3.89 10.10
CA ILE A 104 -6.07 4.25 8.87
C ILE A 104 -5.06 5.38 9.16
N TRP A 105 -5.52 6.47 9.78
CA TRP A 105 -4.67 7.62 10.11
C TRP A 105 -3.46 7.21 10.95
N SER A 106 -3.74 6.51 12.06
CA SER A 106 -2.73 6.19 13.06
C SER A 106 -1.67 5.23 12.51
N THR A 107 -2.09 4.17 11.82
CA THR A 107 -1.18 3.16 11.26
C THR A 107 -0.42 3.67 10.04
N GLY A 108 -1.03 4.56 9.24
CA GLY A 108 -0.35 5.22 8.12
C GLY A 108 0.79 6.14 8.58
N TYR A 109 0.53 7.02 9.54
CA TYR A 109 1.57 7.90 10.08
C TYR A 109 2.61 7.17 10.95
N GLU A 110 2.24 6.06 11.61
CA GLU A 110 3.21 5.16 12.27
C GLU A 110 4.25 4.63 11.27
N ALA A 111 3.78 4.09 10.13
CA ALA A 111 4.66 3.60 9.07
C ALA A 111 5.54 4.73 8.48
N ILE A 112 4.95 5.90 8.20
CA ILE A 112 5.68 7.08 7.71
C ILE A 112 6.75 7.52 8.70
N ASN A 113 6.46 7.54 10.01
CA ASN A 113 7.44 7.92 11.03
C ASN A 113 8.66 6.99 11.03
N ASN A 114 8.44 5.67 10.90
CA ASN A 114 9.55 4.72 10.81
C ASN A 114 10.39 4.93 9.53
N ILE A 115 9.73 5.22 8.40
CA ILE A 115 10.40 5.51 7.13
C ILE A 115 11.18 6.84 7.20
N ASN A 116 10.62 7.87 7.82
CA ASN A 116 11.30 9.15 8.05
C ASN A 116 12.58 8.94 8.86
N ASN A 117 12.59 8.06 9.86
CA ASN A 117 13.82 7.76 10.60
C ASN A 117 14.93 7.20 9.70
N ILE A 118 14.59 6.33 8.74
CA ILE A 118 15.54 5.79 7.77
C ILE A 118 16.08 6.90 6.87
N ILE A 119 15.20 7.67 6.23
CA ILE A 119 15.59 8.71 5.28
C ILE A 119 16.46 9.77 5.97
N ASN A 120 16.08 10.18 7.18
CA ASN A 120 16.82 11.20 7.94
C ASN A 120 18.14 10.66 8.53
N SER A 121 18.34 9.34 8.59
CA SER A 121 19.62 8.74 9.00
C SER A 121 20.68 8.70 7.90
N ALA A 122 20.30 9.04 6.66
CA ALA A 122 21.13 8.82 5.47
C ALA A 122 22.56 9.35 5.62
N GLU A 123 22.72 10.56 6.17
CA GLU A 123 24.05 11.16 6.32
C GLU A 123 24.93 10.48 7.37
N THR A 124 24.32 9.93 8.43
CA THR A 124 25.03 9.14 9.44
C THR A 124 25.48 7.81 8.86
N VAL A 125 24.56 7.07 8.23
CA VAL A 125 24.82 5.74 7.66
C VAL A 125 25.79 5.81 6.47
N ARG A 126 25.78 6.91 5.70
CA ARG A 126 26.72 7.12 4.58
C ARG A 126 28.20 7.10 5.02
N LYS A 127 28.48 7.40 6.30
CA LYS A 127 29.84 7.36 6.86
C LYS A 127 30.31 5.94 7.19
N SER A 128 29.42 4.96 7.24
CA SER A 128 29.68 3.57 7.64
C SER A 128 29.38 2.53 6.54
N LEU A 129 29.33 2.96 5.27
CA LEU A 129 28.95 2.08 4.15
C LEU A 129 29.89 0.91 3.92
N ASN A 130 31.20 1.07 4.17
CA ASN A 130 32.21 0.02 3.97
C ASN A 130 32.11 -0.67 2.60
N GLY A 131 31.93 0.11 1.53
CA GLY A 131 31.80 -0.38 0.15
C GLY A 131 30.39 -0.84 -0.27
N ARG A 132 29.39 -0.79 0.62
CA ARG A 132 28.02 -1.26 0.37
C ARG A 132 27.07 -0.15 -0.14
N SER A 133 27.53 0.63 -1.12
CA SER A 133 26.73 1.74 -1.66
C SER A 133 25.45 1.28 -2.36
N ASP A 134 25.46 0.09 -2.97
CA ASP A 134 24.28 -0.49 -3.63
C ASP A 134 23.19 -0.87 -2.62
N ASP A 135 23.56 -1.43 -1.47
CA ASP A 135 22.62 -1.69 -0.38
C ASP A 135 22.01 -0.38 0.14
N PHE A 136 22.84 0.64 0.35
CA PHE A 136 22.38 1.96 0.79
C PHE A 136 21.38 2.56 -0.19
N ASN A 137 21.71 2.60 -1.48
CA ASN A 137 20.84 3.12 -2.52
C ASN A 137 19.53 2.32 -2.58
N SER A 138 19.64 0.99 -2.53
CA SER A 138 18.47 0.12 -2.46
C SER A 138 17.57 0.44 -1.26
N TYR A 139 18.12 0.66 -0.07
CA TYR A 139 17.33 0.96 1.12
C TYR A 139 16.71 2.36 1.05
N MET A 140 17.47 3.38 0.65
CA MET A 140 16.96 4.74 0.47
C MET A 140 15.82 4.77 -0.55
N GLY A 141 16.03 4.17 -1.71
CA GLY A 141 15.04 4.17 -2.78
C GLY A 141 13.74 3.48 -2.37
N GLN A 142 13.83 2.32 -1.71
CA GLN A 142 12.65 1.62 -1.19
C GLN A 142 11.92 2.44 -0.12
N SER A 143 12.66 3.09 0.80
CA SER A 143 12.07 3.98 1.79
C SER A 143 11.29 5.14 1.17
N HIS A 144 11.84 5.80 0.15
CA HIS A 144 11.13 6.85 -0.56
C HIS A 144 9.86 6.32 -1.25
N VAL A 145 9.92 5.17 -1.94
CA VAL A 145 8.73 4.59 -2.60
C VAL A 145 7.63 4.26 -1.57
N LEU A 146 7.99 3.67 -0.43
CA LEU A 146 7.02 3.39 0.65
C LEU A 146 6.38 4.67 1.20
N ARG A 147 7.16 5.74 1.40
CA ARG A 147 6.63 7.02 1.92
C ARG A 147 5.67 7.67 0.92
N GLY A 148 6.03 7.72 -0.36
CA GLY A 148 5.17 8.24 -1.42
C GLY A 148 3.85 7.45 -1.51
N LEU A 149 3.92 6.12 -1.44
CA LEU A 149 2.75 5.24 -1.43
C LEU A 149 1.81 5.54 -0.24
N LEU A 150 2.36 5.68 0.98
CA LEU A 150 1.57 5.93 2.19
C LEU A 150 0.96 7.33 2.20
N PHE A 151 1.69 8.36 1.76
CA PHE A 151 1.10 9.70 1.62
C PHE A 151 -0.03 9.73 0.59
N PHE A 152 0.13 9.04 -0.54
CA PHE A 152 -0.94 8.91 -1.53
C PHE A 152 -2.15 8.18 -0.95
N ALA A 153 -1.92 7.09 -0.22
CA ALA A 153 -2.98 6.34 0.44
C ALA A 153 -3.77 7.20 1.44
N LEU A 154 -3.08 7.97 2.29
CA LEU A 154 -3.73 8.88 3.24
C LEU A 154 -4.47 10.01 2.52
N ALA A 155 -3.90 10.59 1.46
CA ALA A 155 -4.57 11.63 0.68
C ALA A 155 -5.92 11.15 0.12
N ASN A 156 -5.99 9.91 -0.37
CA ASN A 156 -7.22 9.33 -0.92
C ASN A 156 -8.34 9.12 0.13
N VAL A 157 -8.02 9.16 1.42
CA VAL A 157 -9.00 8.98 2.51
C VAL A 157 -9.42 10.31 3.12
N TYR A 158 -8.49 11.25 3.28
CA TYR A 158 -8.70 12.48 4.09
C TYR A 158 -8.74 13.78 3.30
N ALA A 159 -8.52 13.74 1.99
CA ALA A 159 -8.58 14.91 1.13
C ALA A 159 -9.63 14.73 0.03
N GLN A 160 -10.06 15.86 -0.53
CA GLN A 160 -10.83 15.85 -1.77
C GLN A 160 -9.94 15.37 -2.92
N HIS A 161 -10.58 14.91 -4.00
CA HIS A 161 -9.84 14.50 -5.21
C HIS A 161 -8.95 15.65 -5.72
N TYR A 162 -7.80 15.33 -6.32
CA TYR A 162 -6.81 16.33 -6.75
C TYR A 162 -7.40 17.47 -7.59
N THR A 163 -8.36 17.14 -8.44
CA THR A 163 -9.04 18.06 -9.36
C THR A 163 -10.21 18.84 -8.74
N TYR A 164 -10.47 18.70 -7.43
CA TYR A 164 -11.57 19.40 -6.74
C TYR A 164 -11.45 20.93 -6.84
N THR A 165 -10.22 21.46 -6.79
CA THR A 165 -9.92 22.82 -7.25
C THR A 165 -8.96 22.74 -8.43
N ALA A 166 -9.09 23.66 -9.38
CA ALA A 166 -8.30 23.65 -10.62
C ALA A 166 -6.78 23.69 -10.38
N ASP A 167 -6.34 24.24 -9.25
CA ASP A 167 -4.93 24.42 -8.88
C ASP A 167 -4.47 23.52 -7.70
N GLY A 168 -5.35 22.66 -7.17
CA GLY A 168 -5.06 21.84 -5.99
C GLY A 168 -4.81 22.62 -4.70
N SER A 169 -5.26 23.88 -4.60
CA SER A 169 -5.09 24.73 -3.40
C SER A 169 -5.90 24.31 -2.18
N HIS A 170 -6.93 23.47 -2.36
CA HIS A 170 -7.73 22.97 -1.24
C HIS A 170 -6.89 22.12 -0.27
N PRO A 171 -7.33 21.96 1.00
CA PRO A 171 -6.57 21.22 2.00
C PRO A 171 -6.32 19.75 1.61
N GLY A 172 -5.05 19.35 1.61
CA GLY A 172 -4.58 17.97 1.48
C GLY A 172 -4.40 17.32 2.84
N ILE A 173 -3.23 16.74 3.11
CA ILE A 173 -2.87 16.11 4.39
C ILE A 173 -1.62 16.77 5.00
N PRO A 174 -1.32 16.54 6.30
CA PRO A 174 0.00 16.83 6.86
C PRO A 174 1.10 16.01 6.17
N ILE A 175 2.26 16.62 5.94
CA ILE A 175 3.40 16.00 5.24
C ILE A 175 4.69 16.01 6.08
N PRO A 176 4.71 15.35 7.26
CA PRO A 176 5.93 15.26 8.05
C PRO A 176 7.00 14.48 7.29
N THR A 177 8.11 15.15 6.96
CA THR A 177 9.32 14.52 6.37
C THR A 177 10.36 14.18 7.44
N VAL A 178 10.11 14.59 8.68
CA VAL A 178 10.83 14.26 9.90
C VAL A 178 9.86 13.73 10.94
N THR A 179 10.33 13.02 11.96
CA THR A 179 9.49 12.64 13.10
C THR A 179 9.20 13.90 13.93
N PRO A 180 7.93 14.34 14.02
CA PRO A 180 7.58 15.51 14.81
C PRO A 180 7.79 15.25 16.30
N LEU A 181 8.07 16.31 17.07
CA LEU A 181 8.07 16.21 18.53
C LEU A 181 6.63 15.99 19.06
N PRO A 182 6.44 15.37 20.25
CA PRO A 182 5.09 15.10 20.78
C PRO A 182 4.17 16.32 20.90
N SER A 183 4.72 17.52 21.05
CA SER A 183 3.97 18.79 21.13
C SER A 183 3.82 19.52 19.79
N GLU A 184 4.50 19.05 18.75
CA GLU A 184 4.53 19.69 17.44
C GLU A 184 3.28 19.33 16.64
N ARG A 185 2.56 20.35 16.17
CA ARG A 185 1.39 20.18 15.30
C ARG A 185 1.78 20.49 13.87
N VAL A 186 1.79 19.47 13.02
CA VAL A 186 2.02 19.63 11.59
C VAL A 186 0.69 20.01 10.92
N PRO A 187 0.57 21.21 10.34
CA PRO A 187 -0.66 21.61 9.65
C PRO A 187 -0.88 20.79 8.37
N ARG A 188 -2.12 20.74 7.90
CA ARG A 188 -2.44 20.19 6.57
C ARG A 188 -1.77 21.07 5.51
N ALA A 189 -1.05 20.44 4.58
CA ALA A 189 -0.58 21.12 3.38
C ALA A 189 -1.72 21.25 2.35
N SER A 190 -1.47 21.96 1.25
CA SER A 190 -2.38 21.93 0.10
C SER A 190 -2.37 20.56 -0.58
N MET A 191 -3.41 20.23 -1.34
CA MET A 191 -3.43 19.01 -2.15
C MET A 191 -2.32 19.04 -3.22
N LYS A 192 -2.02 20.21 -3.77
CA LYS A 192 -0.88 20.44 -4.67
C LYS A 192 0.45 20.04 -4.02
N ASP A 193 0.74 20.54 -2.82
CA ASP A 193 2.00 20.25 -2.11
C ASP A 193 2.06 18.79 -1.66
N THR A 194 0.92 18.21 -1.28
CA THR A 194 0.81 16.79 -0.95
C THR A 194 1.24 15.93 -2.15
N TYR A 195 0.69 16.16 -3.34
CA TYR A 195 1.08 15.40 -4.54
C TYR A 195 2.51 15.72 -4.99
N ALA A 196 2.99 16.95 -4.81
CA ALA A 196 4.38 17.29 -5.09
C ALA A 196 5.34 16.46 -4.24
N GLN A 197 5.06 16.29 -2.94
CA GLN A 197 5.86 15.44 -2.06
C GLN A 197 5.78 13.95 -2.45
N ILE A 198 4.59 13.45 -2.79
CA ILE A 198 4.39 12.06 -3.27
C ILE A 198 5.23 11.79 -4.51
N ILE A 199 5.16 12.67 -5.52
CA ILE A 199 5.90 12.53 -6.77
C ILE A 199 7.40 12.62 -6.51
N ALA A 200 7.84 13.60 -5.71
CA ALA A 200 9.25 13.76 -5.37
C ALA A 200 9.83 12.51 -4.72
N ASP A 201 9.09 11.88 -3.79
CA ASP A 201 9.51 10.62 -3.18
C ASP A 201 9.60 9.49 -4.22
N LEU A 202 8.63 9.34 -5.10
CA LEU A 202 8.67 8.31 -6.14
C LEU A 202 9.82 8.51 -7.14
N GLU A 203 10.12 9.76 -7.52
CA GLU A 203 11.24 10.10 -8.41
C GLU A 203 12.61 9.88 -7.73
N GLN A 204 12.74 10.20 -6.44
CA GLN A 204 13.92 9.81 -5.65
C GLN A 204 14.06 8.29 -5.57
N GLY A 205 12.94 7.59 -5.37
CA GLY A 205 12.87 6.13 -5.42
C GLY A 205 13.42 5.56 -6.72
N ILE A 206 13.02 6.10 -7.87
CA ILE A 206 13.55 5.71 -9.18
C ILE A 206 15.06 5.97 -9.24
N THR A 207 15.50 7.17 -8.88
CA THR A 207 16.91 7.58 -8.95
C THR A 207 17.82 6.63 -8.16
N PHE A 208 17.43 6.27 -6.93
CA PHE A 208 18.19 5.35 -6.09
C PHE A 208 18.10 3.88 -6.56
N LEU A 209 17.00 3.49 -7.20
CA LEU A 209 16.75 2.09 -7.61
C LEU A 209 17.08 1.80 -9.07
N GLU A 210 17.44 2.80 -9.88
CA GLU A 210 17.64 2.65 -11.33
C GLU A 210 18.62 1.52 -11.68
N ASN A 211 19.71 1.42 -10.91
CA ASN A 211 20.75 0.40 -11.07
C ASN A 211 20.63 -0.74 -10.05
N SER A 212 19.55 -0.75 -9.26
CA SER A 212 19.30 -1.78 -8.24
C SER A 212 18.37 -2.85 -8.79
N THR A 213 18.80 -4.11 -8.70
CA THR A 213 17.92 -5.25 -8.97
C THR A 213 17.14 -5.58 -7.70
N ALA A 214 15.84 -5.27 -7.69
CA ALA A 214 14.96 -5.73 -6.62
C ALA A 214 15.03 -7.26 -6.51
N LYS A 215 15.31 -7.77 -5.31
CA LYS A 215 15.56 -9.21 -5.09
C LYS A 215 14.36 -10.07 -5.47
N THR A 216 13.16 -9.59 -5.20
CA THR A 216 11.89 -10.23 -5.53
C THR A 216 10.81 -9.16 -5.67
N LYS A 217 9.62 -9.55 -6.17
CA LYS A 217 8.47 -8.65 -6.32
C LYS A 217 7.79 -8.26 -5.00
N ILE A 218 8.37 -8.62 -3.85
CA ILE A 218 7.86 -8.20 -2.54
C ILE A 218 8.47 -6.86 -2.08
N TYR A 219 9.54 -6.42 -2.75
CA TYR A 219 10.22 -5.16 -2.50
C TYR A 219 9.94 -4.18 -3.64
N ALA A 220 9.88 -2.90 -3.31
CA ALA A 220 9.75 -1.84 -4.29
C ALA A 220 10.98 -1.80 -5.22
N SER A 221 10.74 -1.47 -6.48
CA SER A 221 11.73 -1.30 -7.53
C SER A 221 11.52 0.04 -8.26
N ALA A 222 12.45 0.44 -9.13
CA ALA A 222 12.24 1.57 -10.03
C ALA A 222 10.96 1.38 -10.88
N ASP A 223 10.71 0.15 -11.34
CA ASP A 223 9.50 -0.20 -12.10
C ASP A 223 8.22 -0.06 -11.26
N ALA A 224 8.25 -0.46 -9.98
CA ALA A 224 7.13 -0.25 -9.07
C ALA A 224 6.83 1.24 -8.87
N SER A 225 7.88 2.07 -8.75
CA SER A 225 7.74 3.51 -8.61
C SER A 225 7.16 4.16 -9.88
N ARG A 226 7.66 3.80 -11.07
CA ARG A 226 7.11 4.24 -12.36
C ARG A 226 5.65 3.82 -12.56
N ALA A 227 5.33 2.59 -12.19
CA ALA A 227 3.96 2.09 -12.23
C ALA A 227 3.04 2.92 -11.33
N LEU A 228 3.46 3.23 -10.09
CA LEU A 228 2.70 4.09 -9.18
C LEU A 228 2.55 5.52 -9.70
N LEU A 229 3.59 6.09 -10.32
CA LEU A 229 3.50 7.39 -10.97
C LEU A 229 2.42 7.40 -12.05
N SER A 230 2.24 6.33 -12.82
CA SER A 230 1.15 6.26 -13.80
C SER A 230 -0.24 6.37 -13.15
N ARG A 231 -0.47 5.73 -11.98
CA ARG A 231 -1.71 5.86 -11.21
C ARG A 231 -1.90 7.28 -10.69
N ILE A 232 -0.85 7.86 -10.10
CA ILE A 232 -0.90 9.20 -9.51
C ILE A 232 -1.16 10.26 -10.58
N TYR A 233 -0.49 10.16 -11.73
CA TYR A 233 -0.72 11.08 -12.85
C TYR A 233 -2.13 10.94 -13.44
N LEU A 234 -2.73 9.75 -13.39
CA LEU A 234 -4.13 9.57 -13.79
C LEU A 234 -5.07 10.35 -12.87
N TYR A 235 -4.88 10.25 -11.55
CA TYR A 235 -5.63 11.03 -10.55
C TYR A 235 -5.44 12.55 -10.73
N MET A 236 -4.33 12.99 -11.31
CA MET A 236 -4.08 14.41 -11.63
C MET A 236 -4.64 14.85 -12.98
N GLY A 237 -5.17 13.94 -13.81
CA GLY A 237 -5.55 14.23 -15.20
C GLY A 237 -4.35 14.51 -16.12
N ARG A 238 -3.14 14.05 -15.76
CA ARG A 238 -1.91 14.24 -16.53
C ARG A 238 -1.69 13.08 -17.51
N TYR A 239 -2.59 12.96 -18.48
CA TYR A 239 -2.71 11.78 -19.36
C TYR A 239 -1.44 11.46 -20.16
N GLU A 240 -0.69 12.45 -20.64
CA GLU A 240 0.59 12.22 -21.34
C GLU A 240 1.64 11.55 -20.43
N ASP A 241 1.68 11.93 -19.15
CA ASP A 241 2.56 11.29 -18.17
C ASP A 241 2.09 9.87 -17.85
N VAL A 242 0.78 9.62 -17.80
CA VAL A 242 0.24 8.27 -17.66
C VAL A 242 0.72 7.38 -18.81
N ILE A 243 0.57 7.84 -20.06
CA ILE A 243 1.02 7.10 -21.25
C ILE A 243 2.52 6.82 -21.20
N LYS A 244 3.33 7.83 -20.85
CA LYS A 244 4.78 7.69 -20.71
C LYS A 244 5.15 6.61 -19.68
N TYR A 245 4.68 6.74 -18.44
CA TYR A 245 5.12 5.88 -17.34
C TYR A 245 4.57 4.46 -17.44
N SER A 246 3.34 4.28 -17.93
CA SER A 246 2.78 2.94 -18.20
C SER A 246 3.51 2.25 -19.35
N SER A 247 3.83 2.96 -20.44
CA SER A 247 4.52 2.38 -21.60
C SER A 247 5.95 1.94 -21.31
N LEU A 248 6.67 2.67 -20.43
CA LEU A 248 8.00 2.24 -19.96
C LEU A 248 7.99 0.83 -19.34
N ILE A 249 6.86 0.43 -18.74
CA ILE A 249 6.73 -0.86 -18.05
C ILE A 249 6.12 -1.93 -18.96
N LEU A 250 5.09 -1.57 -19.74
CA LEU A 250 4.38 -2.51 -20.59
C LEU A 250 5.21 -2.94 -21.80
N ASN A 251 6.01 -2.04 -22.39
CA ASN A 251 6.73 -2.31 -23.64
C ASN A 251 8.01 -3.14 -23.44
N ASP A 252 8.56 -3.20 -22.23
CA ASP A 252 9.73 -4.05 -21.90
C ASP A 252 9.38 -5.55 -21.89
N GLY A 253 8.08 -5.90 -21.85
CA GLY A 253 7.63 -7.31 -21.90
C GLY A 253 7.92 -8.12 -20.63
N LYS A 254 8.50 -7.50 -19.60
CA LYS A 254 8.80 -8.10 -18.29
C LYS A 254 7.54 -8.45 -17.48
N TYR A 255 6.48 -7.64 -17.60
CA TYR A 255 5.26 -7.73 -16.79
C TYR A 255 4.04 -8.17 -17.60
N LYS A 256 4.14 -9.29 -18.32
CA LYS A 256 3.03 -9.82 -19.13
C LYS A 256 1.84 -10.21 -18.27
N LEU A 257 0.63 -9.97 -18.78
CA LEU A 257 -0.59 -10.52 -18.19
C LEU A 257 -0.48 -12.03 -18.08
N VAL A 258 -1.03 -12.61 -17.01
CA VAL A 258 -1.15 -14.06 -16.91
C VAL A 258 -2.23 -14.56 -17.86
N ASN A 259 -2.08 -15.77 -18.40
CA ASN A 259 -3.13 -16.45 -19.13
C ASN A 259 -4.37 -16.63 -18.24
N ALA A 260 -5.55 -16.79 -18.84
CA ALA A 260 -6.82 -16.94 -18.11
C ALA A 260 -6.74 -18.04 -17.04
N GLU A 261 -6.27 -19.23 -17.40
CA GLU A 261 -6.12 -20.39 -16.50
C GLU A 261 -5.27 -20.11 -15.23
N ASP A 262 -4.31 -19.20 -15.34
CA ASP A 262 -3.40 -18.81 -14.27
C ASP A 262 -3.93 -17.64 -13.43
N TYR A 263 -5.02 -16.99 -13.87
CA TYR A 263 -5.56 -15.79 -13.24
C TYR A 263 -5.89 -16.02 -11.76
N LYS A 264 -6.66 -17.08 -11.47
CA LYS A 264 -7.02 -17.43 -10.10
C LYS A 264 -5.76 -17.74 -9.26
N ASN A 265 -4.88 -18.59 -9.79
CA ASN A 265 -3.65 -19.04 -9.10
C ASN A 265 -2.67 -17.89 -8.79
N MET A 266 -2.67 -16.81 -9.57
CA MET A 266 -1.89 -15.61 -9.26
C MET A 266 -2.25 -15.01 -7.88
N PHE A 267 -3.50 -15.17 -7.44
CA PHE A 267 -3.96 -14.67 -6.14
C PHE A 267 -3.86 -15.73 -5.04
N ILE A 268 -4.31 -16.96 -5.32
CA ILE A 268 -4.60 -17.94 -4.26
C ILE A 268 -3.56 -19.05 -4.10
N SER A 269 -2.55 -19.13 -4.97
CA SER A 269 -1.58 -20.24 -4.93
C SER A 269 -0.73 -20.18 -3.65
N ASP A 270 -0.56 -21.33 -3.00
CA ASP A 270 0.30 -21.48 -1.82
C ASP A 270 1.76 -21.03 -2.08
N SER A 271 2.24 -21.15 -3.31
CA SER A 271 3.58 -20.72 -3.73
C SER A 271 3.82 -19.22 -3.51
N GLN A 272 2.77 -18.40 -3.51
CA GLN A 272 2.84 -16.96 -3.23
C GLN A 272 3.41 -16.65 -1.83
N PHE A 273 3.43 -17.63 -0.92
CA PHE A 273 3.83 -17.44 0.48
C PHE A 273 5.18 -18.06 0.83
N SER A 274 5.67 -18.98 0.01
CA SER A 274 6.92 -19.72 0.27
C SER A 274 7.98 -19.53 -0.80
N ASP A 275 7.59 -19.16 -2.02
CA ASP A 275 8.50 -18.94 -3.14
C ASP A 275 8.22 -17.61 -3.82
N PHE A 276 8.91 -16.56 -3.38
CA PHE A 276 8.78 -15.22 -3.94
C PHE A 276 9.33 -15.09 -5.37
N ASN A 277 10.06 -16.09 -5.88
CA ASN A 277 10.49 -16.12 -7.28
C ASN A 277 9.37 -16.63 -8.20
N SER A 278 8.37 -17.34 -7.65
CA SER A 278 7.19 -17.82 -8.39
C SER A 278 6.11 -16.76 -8.62
N ILE A 279 6.29 -15.54 -8.10
CA ILE A 279 5.31 -14.45 -8.24
C ILE A 279 5.10 -14.13 -9.74
N LYS A 280 3.88 -14.39 -10.21
CA LYS A 280 3.48 -14.31 -11.63
C LYS A 280 3.83 -12.97 -12.29
N SER A 281 4.11 -13.01 -13.59
CA SER A 281 4.61 -11.88 -14.40
C SER A 281 3.78 -10.61 -14.29
N GLU A 282 2.46 -10.73 -14.17
CA GLU A 282 1.54 -9.58 -14.08
C GLU A 282 1.70 -8.75 -12.81
N VAL A 283 2.22 -9.33 -11.73
CA VAL A 283 2.53 -8.59 -10.50
C VAL A 283 3.82 -7.81 -10.69
N ILE A 284 3.72 -6.48 -10.57
CA ILE A 284 4.88 -5.58 -10.57
C ILE A 284 5.44 -5.49 -9.16
N TRP A 285 4.55 -5.24 -8.18
CA TRP A 285 4.90 -5.20 -6.77
C TRP A 285 3.73 -5.66 -5.89
N GLN A 286 4.04 -6.44 -4.86
CA GLN A 286 3.10 -6.82 -3.80
C GLN A 286 3.75 -6.70 -2.42
N LEU A 287 2.96 -6.41 -1.40
CA LEU A 287 3.38 -6.47 0.00
C LEU A 287 3.08 -7.86 0.54
N ASN A 288 4.05 -8.44 1.24
CA ASN A 288 3.94 -9.75 1.87
C ASN A 288 4.20 -9.62 3.38
N LEU A 289 3.41 -10.35 4.18
CA LEU A 289 3.70 -10.63 5.58
C LEU A 289 4.22 -12.06 5.72
N ASN A 290 5.22 -12.24 6.58
CA ASN A 290 5.67 -13.55 7.08
C ASN A 290 4.80 -14.10 8.23
N ILE A 291 3.63 -13.50 8.51
CA ILE A 291 2.79 -13.90 9.64
C ILE A 291 1.65 -14.76 9.10
N ARG A 292 1.67 -16.05 9.45
CA ARG A 292 0.61 -17.02 9.15
C ARG A 292 -0.58 -16.77 10.09
N SER A 293 -1.28 -15.64 9.95
CA SER A 293 -2.45 -15.29 10.79
C SER A 293 -3.43 -14.43 10.01
N SER A 294 -4.74 -14.69 10.16
CA SER A 294 -5.80 -13.88 9.54
C SER A 294 -5.56 -12.37 9.69
N ASN A 295 -5.74 -11.65 8.59
CA ASN A 295 -5.73 -10.19 8.54
C ASN A 295 -7.15 -9.65 8.31
N PHE A 296 -7.37 -8.36 8.51
CA PHE A 296 -8.72 -7.80 8.41
C PHE A 296 -9.32 -7.98 7.02
N MET A 297 -8.57 -7.78 5.93
CA MET A 297 -9.09 -8.00 4.59
C MET A 297 -9.59 -9.42 4.39
N SER A 298 -8.84 -10.41 4.87
CA SER A 298 -9.21 -11.81 4.77
C SER A 298 -10.46 -12.15 5.56
N SER A 299 -10.55 -11.66 6.81
CA SER A 299 -11.73 -11.82 7.64
C SER A 299 -12.96 -11.11 7.02
N PHE A 300 -12.75 -9.99 6.35
CA PHE A 300 -13.82 -9.17 5.80
C PHE A 300 -14.40 -9.74 4.50
N TYR A 301 -13.55 -10.24 3.59
CA TYR A 301 -13.96 -10.64 2.24
C TYR A 301 -13.97 -12.15 1.99
N SER A 302 -13.21 -12.92 2.77
CA SER A 302 -12.82 -14.29 2.41
C SER A 302 -12.96 -15.31 3.53
N ASP A 303 -13.50 -14.91 4.69
CA ASP A 303 -13.80 -15.82 5.79
C ASP A 303 -15.02 -16.70 5.44
N ARG A 304 -14.83 -18.01 5.37
CA ARG A 304 -15.86 -18.97 4.94
C ARG A 304 -17.07 -19.06 5.87
N VAL A 305 -17.00 -18.49 7.08
CA VAL A 305 -18.05 -18.56 8.10
C VAL A 305 -18.65 -17.18 8.38
N ALA A 306 -17.81 -16.14 8.41
CA ALA A 306 -18.18 -14.83 8.96
C ALA A 306 -17.73 -13.64 8.08
N PHE A 307 -17.52 -13.83 6.78
CA PHE A 307 -17.24 -12.72 5.88
C PHE A 307 -18.32 -11.64 6.00
N LEU A 308 -17.90 -10.38 5.88
CA LEU A 308 -18.74 -9.21 6.08
C LEU A 308 -19.11 -8.49 4.79
N ALA A 309 -18.45 -8.81 3.68
CA ALA A 309 -18.69 -8.17 2.40
C ALA A 309 -18.71 -9.15 1.24
N TYR A 310 -19.57 -8.86 0.26
CA TYR A 310 -19.81 -9.64 -0.94
C TYR A 310 -19.93 -8.72 -2.15
N PRO A 311 -19.63 -9.19 -3.37
CA PRO A 311 -19.85 -8.40 -4.57
C PRO A 311 -21.34 -8.05 -4.70
N SER A 312 -21.64 -6.84 -5.18
CA SER A 312 -23.01 -6.45 -5.52
C SER A 312 -23.51 -7.23 -6.74
N ASP A 313 -24.83 -7.38 -6.86
CA ASP A 313 -25.43 -8.06 -8.01
C ASP A 313 -25.09 -7.31 -9.32
N ASN A 314 -25.13 -5.98 -9.29
CA ASN A 314 -24.72 -5.13 -10.43
C ASN A 314 -23.29 -5.43 -10.88
N PHE A 315 -22.34 -5.55 -9.95
CA PHE A 315 -20.95 -5.88 -10.28
C PHE A 315 -20.80 -7.28 -10.89
N LEU A 316 -21.54 -8.28 -10.36
CA LEU A 316 -21.51 -9.63 -10.92
C LEU A 316 -22.13 -9.70 -12.32
N ASP A 317 -23.12 -8.86 -12.60
CA ASP A 317 -23.81 -8.77 -13.89
C ASP A 317 -22.93 -8.10 -14.98
N LEU A 318 -21.97 -7.25 -14.61
CA LEU A 318 -20.96 -6.71 -15.54
C LEU A 318 -20.04 -7.80 -16.12
N LEU A 319 -19.88 -8.92 -15.41
CA LEU A 319 -19.00 -10.00 -15.81
C LEU A 319 -19.75 -10.98 -16.73
N ALA A 320 -19.17 -11.30 -17.89
CA ALA A 320 -19.70 -12.33 -18.78
C ALA A 320 -19.67 -13.72 -18.12
N THR A 321 -20.52 -14.65 -18.59
CA THR A 321 -20.59 -16.01 -18.04
C THR A 321 -19.26 -16.77 -18.17
N ASP A 322 -18.52 -16.54 -19.25
CA ASP A 322 -17.20 -17.12 -19.53
C ASP A 322 -16.03 -16.28 -18.99
N ASP A 323 -16.29 -15.22 -18.21
CA ASP A 323 -15.25 -14.38 -17.63
C ASP A 323 -14.53 -15.07 -16.48
N ILE A 324 -13.22 -15.29 -16.62
CA ILE A 324 -12.40 -15.98 -15.64
C ILE A 324 -12.34 -15.26 -14.29
N ARG A 325 -12.64 -13.94 -14.24
CA ARG A 325 -12.70 -13.19 -12.99
C ARG A 325 -13.83 -13.69 -12.09
N LYS A 326 -14.91 -14.26 -12.64
CA LYS A 326 -15.97 -14.91 -11.85
C LYS A 326 -15.45 -16.08 -11.00
N SER A 327 -14.37 -16.74 -11.42
CA SER A 327 -13.75 -17.84 -10.66
C SER A 327 -13.14 -17.43 -9.32
N MET A 328 -13.02 -16.11 -9.08
CA MET A 328 -12.60 -15.51 -7.81
C MET A 328 -13.73 -15.39 -6.79
N PHE A 329 -14.98 -15.69 -7.17
CA PHE A 329 -16.12 -15.66 -6.27
C PHE A 329 -16.66 -17.06 -6.05
N GLU A 330 -17.02 -17.37 -4.81
CA GLU A 330 -17.55 -18.68 -4.42
C GLU A 330 -18.86 -18.49 -3.65
N LEU A 331 -19.95 -19.06 -4.16
CA LEU A 331 -21.24 -19.01 -3.50
C LEU A 331 -21.19 -19.84 -2.22
N GLN A 332 -21.39 -19.18 -1.07
CA GLN A 332 -21.58 -19.87 0.21
C GLN A 332 -23.05 -20.26 0.37
N SER A 333 -23.32 -21.37 1.06
CA SER A 333 -24.68 -21.84 1.35
C SER A 333 -25.33 -21.15 2.55
N SER A 334 -24.52 -20.52 3.41
CA SER A 334 -24.96 -19.79 4.59
C SER A 334 -23.92 -18.70 4.93
N PRO A 335 -24.17 -17.42 4.64
CA PRO A 335 -25.33 -16.89 3.90
C PRO A 335 -25.28 -17.29 2.42
N GLU A 336 -26.44 -17.33 1.73
CA GLU A 336 -26.56 -17.54 0.28
C GLU A 336 -26.02 -16.33 -0.49
N ARG A 337 -24.71 -16.09 -0.41
CA ARG A 337 -24.00 -14.95 -0.96
C ARG A 337 -22.63 -15.39 -1.49
N TYR A 338 -22.15 -14.67 -2.50
CA TYR A 338 -20.80 -14.88 -3.02
C TYR A 338 -19.77 -14.30 -2.05
N MET A 339 -18.74 -15.08 -1.75
CA MET A 339 -17.56 -14.64 -1.02
C MET A 339 -16.39 -14.47 -2.01
N SER A 340 -15.49 -13.53 -1.73
CA SER A 340 -14.27 -13.38 -2.52
C SER A 340 -13.21 -14.40 -2.09
N LEU A 341 -12.54 -15.02 -3.05
CA LEU A 341 -11.38 -15.88 -2.81
C LEU A 341 -10.05 -15.11 -2.87
N LYS A 342 -10.08 -13.84 -3.29
CA LYS A 342 -8.87 -13.02 -3.53
C LYS A 342 -8.03 -12.81 -2.28
N ASN A 343 -8.71 -12.71 -1.12
CA ASN A 343 -8.10 -12.35 0.15
C ASN A 343 -8.12 -13.53 1.13
N GLY A 344 -8.10 -14.78 0.66
CA GLY A 344 -8.08 -15.95 1.53
C GLY A 344 -7.42 -17.15 0.90
N LYS A 345 -7.14 -18.18 1.71
CA LYS A 345 -6.61 -19.45 1.19
C LYS A 345 -7.72 -20.22 0.48
N TYR A 346 -7.36 -20.92 -0.59
CA TYR A 346 -8.24 -21.87 -1.30
C TYR A 346 -8.40 -23.24 -0.61
N SER A 347 -8.03 -23.38 0.67
CA SER A 347 -8.22 -24.64 1.41
C SER A 347 -9.64 -24.74 1.95
N THR A 348 -10.22 -25.94 1.86
CA THR A 348 -11.49 -26.29 2.51
C THR A 348 -11.32 -26.66 3.99
N THR A 349 -10.08 -26.80 4.46
CA THR A 349 -9.77 -27.02 5.88
C THR A 349 -9.73 -25.69 6.63
N SER A 350 -10.27 -25.67 7.85
CA SER A 350 -10.31 -24.53 8.77
C SER A 350 -8.94 -24.10 9.32
N ASP A 351 -7.85 -24.34 8.59
CA ASP A 351 -6.51 -23.98 9.02
C ASP A 351 -6.37 -22.46 9.06
N LEU A 352 -6.28 -21.92 10.28
CA LEU A 352 -6.23 -20.48 10.62
C LEU A 352 -4.90 -19.79 10.23
N ASN A 353 -4.05 -20.44 9.45
CA ASN A 353 -2.76 -19.91 8.99
C ASN A 353 -2.89 -19.14 7.67
N TRP A 354 -3.20 -17.84 7.71
CA TRP A 354 -3.53 -17.03 6.53
C TRP A 354 -2.57 -15.85 6.34
N PRO A 355 -1.68 -15.85 5.33
CA PRO A 355 -1.24 -14.59 4.74
C PRO A 355 -2.02 -14.35 3.45
N VAL A 356 -2.29 -13.08 3.12
CA VAL A 356 -2.69 -12.64 1.78
C VAL A 356 -1.68 -11.60 1.36
N ASN A 357 -1.09 -11.74 0.19
CA ASN A 357 -0.23 -10.70 -0.34
C ASN A 357 -1.08 -9.58 -0.92
N PHE A 358 -0.84 -8.35 -0.47
CA PHE A 358 -1.50 -7.19 -1.04
C PHE A 358 -0.78 -6.79 -2.32
N LYS A 359 -1.38 -7.06 -3.47
CA LYS A 359 -0.83 -6.66 -4.78
C LYS A 359 -0.99 -5.16 -4.94
N VAL A 360 0.10 -4.41 -4.69
CA VAL A 360 0.11 -2.94 -4.74
C VAL A 360 -0.20 -2.46 -6.15
N ILE A 361 0.46 -3.05 -7.16
CA ILE A 361 0.27 -2.68 -8.56
C ILE A 361 0.58 -3.84 -9.50
N ARG A 362 -0.21 -3.96 -10.57
CA ARG A 362 -0.14 -5.02 -11.59
C ARG A 362 -0.18 -4.41 -12.98
N SER A 363 0.37 -5.09 -13.98
CA SER A 363 0.34 -4.60 -15.36
C SER A 363 -1.07 -4.43 -15.91
N ALA A 364 -2.05 -5.22 -15.44
CA ALA A 364 -3.45 -5.03 -15.81
C ALA A 364 -3.99 -3.63 -15.50
N GLU A 365 -3.55 -3.03 -14.40
CA GLU A 365 -3.91 -1.65 -14.07
C GLU A 365 -3.24 -0.65 -15.01
N LEU A 366 -2.00 -0.90 -15.42
CA LEU A 366 -1.28 -0.01 -16.34
C LEU A 366 -1.95 0.01 -17.72
N TYR A 367 -2.45 -1.13 -18.20
CA TYR A 367 -3.27 -1.19 -19.42
C TYR A 367 -4.55 -0.35 -19.27
N LEU A 368 -5.24 -0.43 -18.14
CA LEU A 368 -6.46 0.36 -17.90
C LEU A 368 -6.16 1.86 -17.79
N ASN A 369 -5.15 2.24 -17.00
CA ASN A 369 -4.71 3.63 -16.86
C ASN A 369 -4.30 4.22 -18.23
N ARG A 370 -3.56 3.44 -19.03
CA ARG A 370 -3.09 3.87 -20.35
C ARG A 370 -4.24 3.94 -21.35
N ALA A 371 -5.20 3.03 -21.31
CA ALA A 371 -6.41 3.10 -22.13
C ALA A 371 -7.20 4.38 -21.85
N GLU A 372 -7.44 4.70 -20.58
CA GLU A 372 -8.12 5.94 -20.18
C GLU A 372 -7.34 7.19 -20.60
N ALA A 373 -6.02 7.18 -20.43
CA ALA A 373 -5.19 8.29 -20.89
C ALA A 373 -5.17 8.45 -22.42
N TYR A 374 -5.16 7.34 -23.18
CA TYR A 374 -5.32 7.37 -24.62
C TYR A 374 -6.68 7.91 -25.03
N PHE A 375 -7.74 7.57 -24.31
CA PHE A 375 -9.07 8.14 -24.54
C PHE A 375 -9.05 9.67 -24.40
N HIS A 376 -8.54 10.20 -23.28
CA HIS A 376 -8.52 11.64 -23.03
C HIS A 376 -7.57 12.42 -23.94
N THR A 377 -6.55 11.76 -24.51
CA THR A 377 -5.66 12.32 -25.54
C THR A 377 -6.15 12.07 -26.96
N GLN A 378 -7.38 11.56 -27.13
CA GLN A 378 -8.04 11.30 -28.42
C GLN A 378 -7.35 10.22 -29.28
N GLN A 379 -6.55 9.35 -28.65
CA GLN A 379 -5.88 8.20 -29.25
C GLN A 379 -6.75 6.93 -29.14
N TYR A 380 -8.01 7.01 -29.59
CA TYR A 380 -9.03 5.97 -29.34
C TYR A 380 -8.64 4.56 -29.81
N ASN A 381 -7.94 4.43 -30.93
CA ASN A 381 -7.48 3.13 -31.42
C ASN A 381 -6.53 2.45 -30.41
N LEU A 382 -5.61 3.21 -29.81
CA LEU A 382 -4.68 2.69 -28.81
C LEU A 382 -5.41 2.35 -27.49
N ALA A 383 -6.41 3.15 -27.12
CA ALA A 383 -7.28 2.82 -25.98
C ALA A 383 -7.98 1.48 -26.17
N ILE A 384 -8.54 1.26 -27.38
CA ILE A 384 -9.21 0.01 -27.74
C ILE A 384 -8.24 -1.18 -27.71
N GLU A 385 -7.00 -1.02 -28.19
CA GLU A 385 -6.00 -2.09 -28.16
C GLU A 385 -5.66 -2.55 -26.72
N ASP A 386 -5.52 -1.61 -25.79
CA ASP A 386 -5.28 -1.91 -24.38
C ASP A 386 -6.51 -2.59 -23.75
N LEU A 387 -7.73 -2.11 -24.03
CA LEU A 387 -8.97 -2.73 -23.56
C LEU A 387 -9.16 -4.15 -24.10
N LYS A 388 -8.91 -4.36 -25.41
CA LYS A 388 -8.97 -5.68 -26.04
C LYS A 388 -8.00 -6.65 -25.38
N THR A 389 -6.80 -6.20 -25.03
CA THR A 389 -5.79 -7.02 -24.35
C THR A 389 -6.29 -7.53 -22.99
N ILE A 390 -6.93 -6.67 -22.20
CA ILE A 390 -7.50 -7.06 -20.89
C ILE A 390 -8.69 -8.00 -21.05
N ARG A 391 -9.62 -7.67 -21.95
CA ARG A 391 -10.83 -8.47 -22.21
C ARG A 391 -10.49 -9.84 -22.79
N ALA A 392 -9.54 -9.91 -23.71
CA ALA A 392 -9.04 -11.15 -24.30
C ALA A 392 -8.55 -12.12 -23.22
N ARG A 393 -7.71 -11.60 -22.29
CA ARG A 393 -7.27 -12.39 -21.14
C ARG A 393 -8.45 -12.84 -20.29
N ALA A 394 -9.36 -11.92 -19.94
CA ALA A 394 -10.49 -12.24 -19.07
C ALA A 394 -11.41 -13.33 -19.64
N LEU A 395 -11.61 -13.35 -20.95
CA LEU A 395 -12.46 -14.32 -21.65
C LEU A 395 -11.70 -15.55 -22.17
N GLY A 396 -10.38 -15.61 -22.00
CA GLY A 396 -9.54 -16.69 -22.55
C GLY A 396 -9.54 -16.75 -24.09
N LYS A 397 -9.65 -15.60 -24.77
CA LYS A 397 -9.74 -15.47 -26.24
C LYS A 397 -8.51 -14.78 -26.80
N ASN A 398 -8.29 -14.85 -28.12
CA ASN A 398 -7.26 -14.02 -28.76
C ASN A 398 -7.72 -12.56 -28.82
N THR A 399 -6.78 -11.63 -28.75
CA THR A 399 -7.07 -10.19 -28.86
C THR A 399 -7.79 -9.81 -30.16
N ALA A 400 -7.48 -10.51 -31.26
CA ALA A 400 -8.14 -10.31 -32.56
C ALA A 400 -9.63 -10.66 -32.55
N ASP A 401 -10.06 -11.55 -31.63
CA ASP A 401 -11.45 -12.01 -31.52
C ASP A 401 -12.29 -11.10 -30.62
N ILE A 402 -11.67 -10.11 -29.96
CA ILE A 402 -12.38 -9.16 -29.10
C ILE A 402 -12.88 -7.98 -29.95
N ILE A 403 -14.20 -7.79 -29.90
CA ILE A 403 -14.89 -6.65 -30.49
C ILE A 403 -15.24 -5.66 -29.38
N VAL A 404 -14.88 -4.40 -29.57
CA VAL A 404 -15.28 -3.27 -28.72
C VAL A 404 -16.17 -2.40 -29.59
N GLU A 405 -17.46 -2.47 -29.37
CA GLU A 405 -18.46 -1.69 -30.10
C GLU A 405 -18.71 -0.37 -29.36
N TYR A 406 -18.64 0.75 -30.08
CA TYR A 406 -18.97 2.07 -29.57
C TYR A 406 -19.42 2.94 -30.75
N SER A 407 -20.40 3.80 -30.53
CA SER A 407 -20.95 4.73 -31.52
C SER A 407 -20.49 6.17 -31.28
N THR A 408 -20.08 6.48 -30.05
CA THR A 408 -19.59 7.79 -29.63
C THR A 408 -18.38 7.64 -28.70
N PRO A 409 -17.50 8.65 -28.59
CA PRO A 409 -16.42 8.61 -27.60
C PRO A 409 -16.92 8.39 -26.17
N ASN A 410 -18.08 8.95 -25.81
CA ASN A 410 -18.62 8.75 -24.45
C ASN A 410 -18.98 7.27 -24.19
N GLU A 411 -19.51 6.56 -25.19
CA GLU A 411 -19.77 5.11 -25.10
C GLU A 411 -18.49 4.27 -24.99
N LEU A 412 -17.32 4.80 -25.36
CA LEU A 412 -16.03 4.11 -25.17
C LEU A 412 -15.47 4.32 -23.75
N LEU A 413 -15.85 5.40 -23.08
CA LEU A 413 -15.43 5.71 -21.72
C LEU A 413 -16.26 4.97 -20.67
N GLU A 414 -17.56 4.81 -20.94
CA GLU A 414 -18.50 3.97 -20.18
C GLU A 414 -18.17 2.48 -20.35
#